data_AF-A0A1B6AEY1-F1
#
_entry.id   AF-A0A1B6AEY1-F1
#
_cell.length_a   1.000
_cell.length_b   1.000
_cell.length_c   1.000
_cell.angle_alpha   90.00
_cell.angle_beta   90.00
_cell.angle_gamma   90.00
#
_symmetry.space_group_name_H-M   'P 1'
#
loop_
_entity.id
_entity.type
_entity.pdbx_description
1 polymer ?
#
loop_
_entity_poly.entity_id
_entity_poly.type
_entity_poly.pdbx_seq_one_letter_code
_entity_poly.pdbx_strand_id
1 'polypeptide(L)'
;MLGALLGRPLALVRARLGFELDGLPVADGGWQYALDWQTQQAWATRQGGTAPAEMAHLDYRWPVRLGNAGQQGDGLIGYFSEADYGTFHAVDTPREHLRTDYVAKISDANWPRLRADSTGRTHLTLLLDPLATVHATTEILPVTELQLPSRFTRTAMAAMRVALRLSPVLTTTRKVPAKDVGPGGAPSGFVDALAMPHPTSPQGTWDWAELVVPDAPAGADPAPRWHHEAVVQIDQTARLDENGPTVRTGFLRLSGGFTTK
;
A
#
# COMPACT_ATOMS: atom_id res chain seq x y z
N MET A 1 -11.25 6.76 -8.47
CA MET A 1 -10.93 8.18 -8.72
C MET A 1 -10.01 8.79 -7.64
N LEU A 2 -10.06 8.39 -6.36
CA LEU A 2 -9.14 8.90 -5.33
C LEU A 2 -7.66 8.56 -5.56
N GLY A 3 -7.34 7.34 -6.03
CA GLY A 3 -5.95 6.91 -6.24
C GLY A 3 -5.15 7.72 -7.27
N ALA A 4 -5.82 8.44 -8.19
CA ALA A 4 -5.15 9.33 -9.14
C ALA A 4 -4.69 10.65 -8.49
N LEU A 5 -5.37 11.09 -7.43
CA LEU A 5 -5.07 12.35 -6.73
C LEU A 5 -4.20 12.14 -5.49
N LEU A 6 -4.35 10.99 -4.81
CA LEU A 6 -3.71 10.73 -3.52
C LEU A 6 -2.47 9.83 -3.62
N GLY A 7 -2.21 9.24 -4.79
CA GLY A 7 -1.17 8.24 -4.99
C GLY A 7 -1.56 6.85 -4.44
N ARG A 8 -0.60 5.92 -4.50
CA ARG A 8 -0.72 4.59 -3.88
C ARG A 8 -0.02 4.60 -2.53
N PRO A 9 -0.64 4.08 -1.45
CA PRO A 9 0.04 3.92 -0.18
C PRO A 9 1.22 2.96 -0.33
N LEU A 10 2.27 3.16 0.46
CA LEU A 10 3.44 2.29 0.49
C LEU A 10 3.58 1.66 1.87
N ALA A 11 3.88 0.37 1.90
CA ALA A 11 4.17 -0.37 3.11
C ALA A 11 5.53 -1.06 3.00
N LEU A 12 6.31 -0.95 4.08
CA LEU A 12 7.52 -1.74 4.27
C LEU A 12 7.17 -2.93 5.17
N VAL A 13 7.28 -4.15 4.62
CA VAL A 13 6.83 -5.38 5.28
C VAL A 13 7.99 -6.34 5.40
N ARG A 14 8.26 -6.85 6.60
CA ARG A 14 9.17 -7.99 6.78
C ARG A 14 8.35 -9.29 6.76
N ALA A 15 8.61 -10.14 5.79
CA ALA A 15 7.92 -11.40 5.59
C ALA A 15 8.90 -12.58 5.70
N ARG A 16 8.37 -13.74 6.09
CA ARG A 16 9.07 -15.02 6.02
C ARG A 16 8.41 -15.85 4.93
N LEU A 17 9.17 -16.21 3.92
CA LEU A 17 8.74 -17.02 2.80
C LEU A 17 9.13 -18.47 3.03
N GLY A 18 8.19 -19.38 2.80
CA GLY A 18 8.38 -20.83 2.76
C GLY A 18 7.68 -21.38 1.52
N PHE A 19 8.03 -22.60 1.13
CA PHE A 19 7.44 -23.26 -0.03
C PHE A 19 7.11 -24.72 0.29
N GLU A 20 5.91 -25.15 -0.10
CA GLU A 20 5.41 -26.51 0.11
C GLU A 20 4.55 -26.93 -1.09
N LEU A 21 4.43 -28.24 -1.29
CA LEU A 21 3.58 -28.80 -2.34
C LEU A 21 2.13 -28.83 -1.89
N ASP A 22 1.22 -28.55 -2.81
CA ASP A 22 -0.22 -28.73 -2.63
C ASP A 22 -0.61 -30.19 -2.92
N GLY A 23 -0.21 -31.09 -2.01
CA GLY A 23 -0.48 -32.52 -2.10
C GLY A 23 0.75 -33.41 -1.94
N LEU A 24 0.57 -34.71 -2.21
CA LEU A 24 1.65 -35.68 -2.14
C LEU A 24 2.67 -35.43 -3.27
N PRO A 25 3.97 -35.66 -3.01
CA PRO A 25 5.00 -35.68 -4.04
C PRO A 25 4.61 -36.59 -5.21
N VAL A 26 4.91 -36.15 -6.42
CA VAL A 26 4.75 -36.99 -7.61
C VAL A 26 5.76 -38.13 -7.55
N ALA A 27 5.31 -39.37 -7.69
CA ALA A 27 6.20 -40.53 -7.82
C ALA A 27 6.22 -41.03 -9.27
N ASP A 28 7.13 -41.95 -9.56
CA ASP A 28 7.13 -42.71 -10.82
C ASP A 28 5.75 -43.40 -11.02
N GLY A 29 5.14 -43.18 -12.17
CA GLY A 29 3.84 -43.75 -12.56
C GLY A 29 3.92 -45.20 -13.06
N GLY A 30 5.09 -45.84 -13.02
CA GLY A 30 5.27 -47.25 -13.36
C GLY A 30 4.40 -48.17 -12.49
N TRP A 31 3.88 -49.25 -13.10
CA TRP A 31 2.98 -50.20 -12.43
C TRP A 31 3.54 -50.77 -11.12
N GLN A 32 4.87 -50.95 -11.04
CA GLN A 32 5.55 -51.44 -9.84
C GLN A 32 5.44 -50.48 -8.63
N TYR A 33 5.12 -49.20 -8.86
CA TYR A 33 4.98 -48.17 -7.83
C TYR A 33 3.53 -47.67 -7.67
N ALA A 34 2.60 -48.16 -8.49
CA ALA A 34 1.21 -47.69 -8.52
C ALA A 34 0.46 -47.85 -7.17
N LEU A 35 0.93 -48.75 -6.31
CA LEU A 35 0.37 -49.00 -4.97
C LEU A 35 1.24 -48.48 -3.83
N ASP A 36 2.35 -47.79 -4.12
CA ASP A 36 3.32 -47.33 -3.13
C ASP A 36 2.99 -45.93 -2.56
N TRP A 37 1.75 -45.76 -2.12
CA TRP A 37 1.28 -44.50 -1.52
C TRP A 37 1.93 -44.23 -0.14
N GLN A 38 2.40 -45.27 0.55
CA GLN A 38 3.05 -45.15 1.87
C GLN A 38 4.40 -44.45 1.76
N THR A 39 5.19 -44.79 0.75
CA THR A 39 6.46 -44.09 0.47
C THR A 39 6.19 -42.62 0.14
N GLN A 40 5.20 -42.31 -0.70
CA GLN A 40 4.82 -40.92 -1.00
C GLN A 40 4.45 -40.13 0.26
N GLN A 41 3.68 -40.72 1.19
CA GLN A 41 3.33 -40.07 2.45
C GLN A 41 4.54 -39.87 3.38
N ALA A 42 5.45 -40.85 3.45
CA ALA A 42 6.67 -40.73 4.23
C ALA A 42 7.55 -39.59 3.71
N TRP A 43 7.64 -39.42 2.38
CA TRP A 43 8.41 -38.35 1.76
C TRP A 43 7.72 -36.98 1.84
N ALA A 44 6.38 -36.93 1.90
CA ALA A 44 5.62 -35.70 2.11
C ALA A 44 5.88 -35.06 3.48
N THR A 45 6.18 -35.86 4.51
CA THR A 45 6.32 -35.41 5.91
C THR A 45 7.77 -35.46 6.42
N ARG A 46 8.71 -35.77 5.53
CA ARG A 46 10.12 -35.94 5.83
C ARG A 46 10.75 -34.69 6.45
N GLN A 47 11.64 -34.90 7.42
CA GLN A 47 12.49 -33.85 8.00
C GLN A 47 14.00 -34.14 7.81
N GLY A 48 14.45 -34.23 6.56
CA GLY A 48 15.87 -34.39 6.19
C GLY A 48 16.25 -35.71 5.50
N GLY A 49 17.52 -35.80 5.04
CA GLY A 49 18.11 -36.89 4.23
C GLY A 49 18.35 -36.47 2.76
N THR A 50 18.51 -37.41 1.82
CA THR A 50 18.48 -37.15 0.36
C THR A 50 17.27 -37.87 -0.25
N ALA A 51 16.53 -37.21 -1.13
CA ALA A 51 15.40 -37.82 -1.83
C ALA A 51 15.89 -38.93 -2.79
N PRO A 52 15.10 -40.00 -3.00
CA PRO A 52 15.38 -40.98 -4.04
C PRO A 52 15.47 -40.30 -5.42
N ALA A 53 16.15 -40.94 -6.37
CA ALA A 53 16.34 -40.37 -7.71
C ALA A 53 15.00 -40.05 -8.40
N GLU A 54 13.99 -40.88 -8.16
CA GLU A 54 12.63 -40.77 -8.68
C GLU A 54 11.89 -39.55 -8.10
N MET A 55 12.29 -39.07 -6.91
CA MET A 55 11.72 -37.91 -6.22
C MET A 55 12.73 -36.77 -6.07
N ALA A 56 13.75 -36.69 -6.94
CA ALA A 56 14.79 -35.67 -6.87
C ALA A 56 14.26 -34.22 -6.89
N HIS A 57 13.05 -34.00 -7.42
CA HIS A 57 12.34 -32.72 -7.39
C HIS A 57 12.05 -32.20 -5.96
N LEU A 58 12.03 -33.07 -4.95
CA LEU A 58 11.90 -32.69 -3.53
C LEU A 58 13.17 -32.08 -2.94
N ASP A 59 14.33 -32.36 -3.54
CA ASP A 59 15.61 -31.73 -3.19
C ASP A 59 15.90 -30.49 -4.04
N TYR A 60 15.17 -30.30 -5.15
CA TYR A 60 15.32 -29.14 -6.02
C TYR A 60 14.90 -27.84 -5.32
N ARG A 61 15.71 -26.79 -5.51
CA ARG A 61 15.44 -25.45 -5.00
C ARG A 61 14.75 -24.61 -6.07
N TRP A 62 13.42 -24.64 -6.03
CA TRP A 62 12.56 -23.92 -6.93
C TRP A 62 12.75 -22.40 -6.78
N PRO A 63 12.94 -21.65 -7.87
CA PRO A 63 12.92 -20.21 -7.80
C PRO A 63 11.50 -19.71 -7.51
N VAL A 64 11.38 -18.82 -6.53
CA VAL A 64 10.14 -18.13 -6.20
C VAL A 64 10.24 -16.71 -6.74
N ARG A 65 9.56 -16.46 -7.86
CA ARG A 65 9.54 -15.15 -8.52
C ARG A 65 8.43 -14.33 -7.90
N LEU A 66 8.79 -13.24 -7.24
CA LEU A 66 7.85 -12.32 -6.61
C LEU A 66 7.66 -11.09 -7.49
N GLY A 67 6.40 -10.73 -7.69
CA GLY A 67 5.99 -9.58 -8.47
C GLY A 67 6.10 -9.79 -9.98
N ASN A 68 5.28 -9.06 -10.72
CA ASN A 68 5.32 -9.05 -12.17
C ASN A 68 4.91 -7.67 -12.71
N ALA A 69 5.86 -6.93 -13.28
CA ALA A 69 5.61 -5.59 -13.85
C ALA A 69 4.52 -5.56 -14.92
N GLY A 70 4.36 -6.67 -15.67
CA GLY A 70 3.36 -6.78 -16.73
C GLY A 70 1.97 -7.18 -16.24
N GLN A 71 1.84 -7.59 -14.97
CA GLN A 71 0.58 -8.05 -14.41
C GLN A 71 -0.17 -6.91 -13.72
N GLN A 72 -1.36 -6.61 -14.23
CA GLN A 72 -2.22 -5.61 -13.62
C GLN A 72 -2.64 -6.07 -12.22
N GLY A 73 -2.51 -5.18 -11.24
CA GLY A 73 -2.87 -5.47 -9.85
C GLY A 73 -1.73 -6.00 -8.99
N ASP A 74 -0.54 -6.23 -9.56
CA ASP A 74 0.64 -6.52 -8.75
C ASP A 74 1.11 -5.29 -7.96
N GLY A 75 1.23 -5.47 -6.65
CA GLY A 75 1.58 -4.43 -5.68
C GLY A 75 3.05 -4.39 -5.31
N LEU A 76 3.87 -5.33 -5.76
CA LEU A 76 5.28 -5.37 -5.36
C LEU A 76 6.06 -4.28 -6.09
N ILE A 77 6.83 -3.51 -5.32
CA ILE A 77 7.80 -2.57 -5.87
C ILE A 77 9.18 -3.21 -5.89
N GLY A 78 9.53 -3.90 -4.81
CA GLY A 78 10.78 -4.63 -4.70
C GLY A 78 11.03 -5.17 -3.30
N TYR A 79 12.20 -5.74 -3.09
CA TYR A 79 12.58 -6.32 -1.81
C TYR A 79 14.09 -6.29 -1.53
N PHE A 80 14.42 -6.41 -0.25
CA PHE A 80 15.74 -6.80 0.24
C PHE A 80 15.72 -8.26 0.67
N SER A 81 16.83 -8.95 0.46
CA SER A 81 16.99 -10.36 0.82
C SER A 81 17.64 -10.48 2.21
N GLU A 82 17.03 -11.28 3.07
CA GLU A 82 17.47 -11.51 4.45
C GLU A 82 17.72 -10.22 5.24
N ALA A 83 18.98 -9.97 5.60
CA ALA A 83 19.45 -8.77 6.28
C ALA A 83 20.39 -7.92 5.40
N ASP A 84 20.51 -8.26 4.12
CA ASP A 84 21.28 -7.46 3.17
C ASP A 84 20.41 -6.31 2.65
N TYR A 85 20.67 -5.12 3.21
CA TYR A 85 20.07 -3.87 2.79
C TYR A 85 20.94 -3.07 1.83
N GLY A 86 22.04 -3.65 1.33
CA GLY A 86 22.96 -2.98 0.40
C GLY A 86 22.43 -2.91 -1.03
N THR A 87 21.53 -3.82 -1.42
CA THR A 87 20.91 -3.84 -2.75
C THR A 87 19.40 -4.02 -2.63
N PHE A 88 18.64 -3.08 -3.20
CA PHE A 88 17.21 -3.18 -3.38
C PHE A 88 16.88 -3.86 -4.71
N HIS A 89 16.21 -5.01 -4.67
CA HIS A 89 15.77 -5.73 -5.86
C HIS A 89 14.38 -5.23 -6.28
N ALA A 90 14.33 -4.41 -7.33
CA ALA A 90 13.10 -3.79 -7.83
C ALA A 90 12.46 -4.58 -8.98
N VAL A 91 11.13 -4.59 -9.03
CA VAL A 91 10.34 -5.24 -10.11
C VAL A 91 10.62 -4.58 -11.45
N ASP A 92 10.77 -3.26 -11.46
CA ASP A 92 11.26 -2.51 -12.62
C ASP A 92 12.32 -1.49 -12.20
N THR A 93 13.22 -1.16 -13.13
CA THR A 93 14.31 -0.22 -12.90
C THR A 93 14.13 1.04 -13.75
N PRO A 94 14.50 2.24 -13.26
CA PRO A 94 14.41 3.46 -14.04
C PRO A 94 15.12 3.31 -15.40
N ARG A 95 14.43 3.68 -16.49
CA ARG A 95 14.94 3.49 -17.86
C ARG A 95 16.08 4.44 -18.20
N GLU A 96 16.08 5.63 -17.62
CA GLU A 96 17.03 6.67 -17.97
C GLU A 96 17.53 7.42 -16.72
N HIS A 97 18.86 7.53 -16.61
CA HIS A 97 19.61 8.60 -15.94
C HIS A 97 20.21 8.43 -14.54
N LEU A 98 19.94 7.38 -13.75
CA LEU A 98 20.70 7.11 -12.53
C LEU A 98 20.83 5.61 -12.29
N ARG A 99 21.77 4.94 -12.98
CA ARG A 99 22.20 3.60 -12.56
C ARG A 99 22.92 3.76 -11.24
N THR A 100 22.23 3.41 -10.16
CA THR A 100 22.82 3.31 -8.83
C THR A 100 23.18 1.85 -8.57
N ASP A 101 24.31 1.60 -7.92
CA ASP A 101 24.69 0.24 -7.49
C ASP A 101 23.73 -0.32 -6.42
N TYR A 102 22.91 0.56 -5.84
CA TYR A 102 21.92 0.22 -4.81
C TYR A 102 20.64 -0.44 -5.36
N VAL A 103 20.25 -0.20 -6.62
CA VAL A 103 18.97 -0.72 -7.17
C VAL A 103 19.26 -1.68 -8.31
N ALA A 104 18.89 -2.94 -8.14
CA ALA A 104 19.03 -3.98 -9.14
C ALA A 104 17.66 -4.50 -9.59
N LYS A 105 17.52 -4.87 -10.85
CA LYS A 105 16.29 -5.49 -11.35
C LYS A 105 16.14 -6.90 -10.79
N ILE A 106 14.93 -7.28 -10.42
CA ILE A 106 14.61 -8.67 -10.09
C ILE A 106 14.87 -9.56 -11.32
N SER A 107 15.66 -10.62 -11.13
CA SER A 107 16.09 -11.55 -12.16
C SER A 107 16.45 -12.92 -11.55
N ASP A 108 16.76 -13.89 -12.39
CA ASP A 108 17.17 -15.24 -12.01
C ASP A 108 18.35 -15.30 -11.03
N ALA A 109 19.21 -14.28 -11.06
CA ALA A 109 20.34 -14.12 -10.15
C ALA A 109 19.95 -13.80 -8.70
N ASN A 110 18.76 -13.24 -8.45
CA ASN A 110 18.33 -12.79 -7.13
C ASN A 110 16.98 -13.34 -6.66
N TRP A 111 16.35 -14.23 -7.42
CA TRP A 111 15.17 -14.94 -6.94
C TRP A 111 15.48 -15.77 -5.68
N PRO A 112 14.64 -15.68 -4.65
CA PRO A 112 14.62 -16.67 -3.58
C PRO A 112 14.53 -18.08 -4.15
N ARG A 113 15.35 -19.01 -3.65
CA ARG A 113 15.33 -20.41 -4.06
C ARG A 113 15.05 -21.32 -2.87
N LEU A 114 13.88 -21.95 -2.87
CA LEU A 114 13.36 -22.73 -1.75
C LEU A 114 13.04 -24.16 -2.18
N ARG A 115 13.24 -25.11 -1.27
CA ARG A 115 12.76 -26.49 -1.42
C ARG A 115 11.26 -26.51 -1.12
N ALA A 116 10.52 -27.40 -1.79
CA ALA A 116 9.09 -27.58 -1.58
C ALA A 116 8.81 -28.51 -0.38
N ASP A 117 9.34 -28.15 0.80
CA ASP A 117 9.34 -29.01 1.99
C ASP A 117 8.88 -28.29 3.28
N SER A 118 8.48 -27.02 3.20
CA SER A 118 8.06 -26.18 4.34
C SER A 118 9.14 -25.93 5.42
N THR A 119 10.33 -26.53 5.27
CA THR A 119 11.47 -26.39 6.19
C THR A 119 12.39 -25.25 5.77
N GLY A 120 12.64 -25.12 4.46
CA GLY A 120 13.41 -24.03 3.88
C GLY A 120 12.68 -22.70 4.04
N ARG A 121 13.34 -21.72 4.66
CA ARG A 121 12.76 -20.40 4.92
C ARG A 121 13.74 -19.32 4.53
N THR A 122 13.22 -18.23 3.99
CA THR A 122 13.98 -17.00 3.76
C THR A 122 13.19 -15.80 4.24
N HIS A 123 13.87 -14.77 4.72
CA HIS A 123 13.24 -13.51 5.07
C HIS A 123 13.40 -12.51 3.95
N LEU A 124 12.33 -11.76 3.68
CA LEU A 124 12.34 -10.67 2.73
C LEU A 124 11.82 -9.41 3.41
N THR A 125 12.46 -8.28 3.11
CA THR A 125 11.91 -6.96 3.46
C THR A 125 11.34 -6.35 2.19
N LEU A 126 10.01 -6.40 2.06
CA LEU A 126 9.26 -6.02 0.87
C LEU A 126 8.84 -4.55 0.96
N LEU A 127 8.97 -3.82 -0.14
CA LEU A 127 8.28 -2.56 -0.37
C LEU A 127 7.13 -2.83 -1.33
N LEU A 128 5.90 -2.58 -0.90
CA LEU A 128 4.69 -2.93 -1.66
C LEU A 128 3.53 -1.96 -1.42
N ASP A 129 2.54 -1.98 -2.31
CA ASP A 129 1.22 -1.40 -2.10
C ASP A 129 0.39 -2.32 -1.19
N PRO A 130 0.04 -1.89 0.04
CA PRO A 130 -0.67 -2.72 1.01
C PRO A 130 -2.10 -3.09 0.61
N LEU A 131 -2.67 -2.45 -0.41
CA LEU A 131 -4.02 -2.76 -0.92
C LEU A 131 -3.99 -3.73 -2.10
N ALA A 132 -2.85 -3.90 -2.75
CA ALA A 132 -2.68 -4.75 -3.93
C ALA A 132 -2.17 -6.15 -3.56
N THR A 133 -2.31 -7.10 -4.49
CA THR A 133 -1.78 -8.46 -4.34
C THR A 133 -0.33 -8.51 -4.82
N VAL A 134 0.48 -9.39 -4.24
CA VAL A 134 1.81 -9.74 -4.74
C VAL A 134 1.71 -11.12 -5.35
N HIS A 135 2.04 -11.27 -6.63
CA HIS A 135 2.03 -12.58 -7.27
C HIS A 135 3.34 -13.31 -7.00
N ALA A 136 3.23 -14.56 -6.60
CA ALA A 136 4.35 -15.49 -6.48
C ALA A 136 4.23 -16.54 -7.56
N THR A 137 5.15 -16.54 -8.51
CA THR A 137 5.25 -17.55 -9.56
C THR A 137 6.42 -18.46 -9.27
N THR A 138 6.16 -19.76 -9.23
CA THR A 138 7.21 -20.77 -9.21
C THR A 138 7.25 -21.49 -10.56
N GLU A 139 8.21 -22.39 -10.78
CA GLU A 139 8.26 -23.21 -11.99
C GLU A 139 7.29 -24.40 -11.94
N ILE A 140 6.51 -24.50 -10.86
CA ILE A 140 5.37 -25.40 -10.69
C ILE A 140 4.09 -24.56 -10.46
N LEU A 141 2.96 -25.04 -10.97
CA LEU A 141 1.67 -24.37 -10.84
C LEU A 141 1.06 -24.60 -9.44
N PRO A 142 0.16 -23.71 -8.98
CA PRO A 142 -0.30 -22.47 -9.63
C PRO A 142 0.56 -21.22 -9.27
N VAL A 143 0.24 -20.09 -9.90
CA VAL A 143 0.66 -18.77 -9.41
C VAL A 143 -0.14 -18.44 -8.15
N THR A 144 0.53 -18.11 -7.05
CA THR A 144 -0.13 -17.76 -5.78
C THR A 144 -0.28 -16.25 -5.65
N GLU A 145 -1.45 -15.79 -5.22
CA GLU A 145 -1.69 -14.40 -4.85
C GLU A 145 -1.49 -14.19 -3.34
N LEU A 146 -0.59 -13.29 -2.98
CA LEU A 146 -0.27 -12.96 -1.60
C LEU A 146 -0.77 -11.55 -1.29
N GLN A 147 -1.73 -11.41 -0.38
CA GLN A 147 -2.25 -10.11 0.05
C GLN A 147 -1.94 -9.87 1.52
N LEU A 148 -1.53 -8.65 1.87
CA LEU A 148 -1.34 -8.25 3.26
C LEU A 148 -2.70 -8.22 3.97
N PRO A 149 -2.92 -9.01 5.04
CA PRO A 149 -4.20 -9.01 5.73
C PRO A 149 -4.57 -7.64 6.30
N SER A 150 -5.83 -7.21 6.10
CA SER A 150 -6.30 -5.87 6.47
C SER A 150 -6.10 -5.52 7.95
N ARG A 151 -6.05 -6.51 8.84
CA ARG A 151 -5.73 -6.31 10.27
C ARG A 151 -4.39 -5.60 10.50
N PHE A 152 -3.43 -5.73 9.58
CA PHE A 152 -2.12 -5.08 9.69
C PHE A 152 -2.11 -3.66 9.12
N THR A 153 -3.07 -3.31 8.26
CA THR A 153 -3.08 -2.03 7.52
C THR A 153 -4.19 -1.10 7.99
N ARG A 154 -5.32 -1.64 8.47
CA ARG A 154 -6.54 -0.88 8.80
C ARG A 154 -6.29 0.34 9.67
N THR A 155 -5.57 0.19 10.78
CA THR A 155 -5.30 1.30 11.70
C THR A 155 -4.43 2.37 11.06
N ALA A 156 -3.36 1.95 10.36
CA ALA A 156 -2.46 2.88 9.67
C ALA A 156 -3.18 3.62 8.55
N MET A 157 -3.97 2.92 7.73
CA MET A 157 -4.76 3.49 6.65
C MET A 157 -5.82 4.47 7.16
N ALA A 158 -6.51 4.14 8.26
CA ALA A 158 -7.48 5.05 8.88
C ALA A 158 -6.82 6.32 9.44
N ALA A 159 -5.55 6.25 9.86
CA ALA A 159 -4.79 7.39 10.37
C ALA A 159 -4.18 8.27 9.26
N MET A 160 -4.10 7.78 8.01
CA MET A 160 -3.55 8.55 6.90
C MET A 160 -4.42 9.76 6.58
N ARG A 161 -3.76 10.91 6.46
CA ARG A 161 -4.34 12.16 5.98
C ARG A 161 -3.58 12.64 4.77
N VAL A 162 -4.29 13.06 3.75
CA VAL A 162 -3.68 13.68 2.57
C VAL A 162 -3.78 15.18 2.71
N ALA A 163 -2.73 15.90 2.35
CA ALA A 163 -2.69 17.36 2.35
C ALA A 163 -2.26 17.85 0.96
N LEU A 164 -3.20 18.42 0.21
CA LEU A 164 -2.96 19.02 -1.10
C LEU A 164 -2.65 20.49 -0.91
N ARG A 165 -1.43 20.91 -1.25
CA ARG A 165 -1.04 22.32 -1.15
C ARG A 165 -1.78 23.14 -2.20
N LEU A 166 -2.48 24.18 -1.77
CA LEU A 166 -3.14 25.15 -2.65
C LEU A 166 -2.68 26.57 -2.30
N SER A 167 -1.99 27.22 -3.23
CA SER A 167 -1.37 28.52 -3.01
C SER A 167 -1.06 29.24 -4.32
N PRO A 168 -1.49 30.50 -4.53
CA PRO A 168 -2.57 31.22 -3.81
C PRO A 168 -3.97 30.78 -4.29
N VAL A 169 -4.97 30.81 -3.40
CA VAL A 169 -6.39 30.54 -3.76
C VAL A 169 -7.28 31.70 -3.34
N LEU A 170 -8.09 32.20 -4.27
CA LEU A 170 -9.16 33.16 -3.98
C LEU A 170 -10.42 32.42 -3.53
N THR A 171 -10.94 32.75 -2.35
CA THR A 171 -12.04 32.03 -1.71
C THR A 171 -12.87 32.94 -0.80
N THR A 172 -14.11 32.56 -0.52
CA THR A 172 -15.03 33.25 0.38
C THR A 172 -15.46 32.34 1.52
N THR A 173 -15.80 32.94 2.67
CA THR A 173 -16.40 32.22 3.79
C THR A 173 -17.92 32.31 3.69
N ARG A 174 -18.60 31.16 3.80
CA ARG A 174 -20.05 30.99 3.68
C ARG A 174 -20.65 30.52 4.99
N LYS A 175 -21.81 31.07 5.34
CA LYS A 175 -22.68 30.51 6.38
C LYS A 175 -23.52 29.39 5.77
N VAL A 176 -23.22 28.16 6.16
CA VAL A 176 -23.91 26.96 5.64
C VAL A 176 -24.47 26.12 6.78
N PRO A 177 -25.56 25.37 6.55
CA PRO A 177 -26.04 24.39 7.53
C PRO A 177 -24.92 23.42 7.93
N ALA A 178 -24.76 23.17 9.24
CA ALA A 178 -23.67 22.32 9.75
C ALA A 178 -23.66 20.89 9.15
N LYS A 179 -24.83 20.40 8.72
CA LYS A 179 -25.00 19.12 8.03
C LYS A 179 -24.30 19.03 6.68
N ASP A 180 -23.99 20.16 6.04
CA ASP A 180 -23.44 20.21 4.67
C ASP A 180 -21.89 20.17 4.66
N VAL A 181 -21.24 20.19 5.84
CA VAL A 181 -19.78 20.37 5.97
C VAL A 181 -19.09 19.28 6.80
N GLY A 182 -19.83 18.30 7.32
CA GLY A 182 -19.31 17.26 8.21
C GLY A 182 -19.95 15.89 7.98
N PRO A 183 -19.36 14.82 8.55
CA PRO A 183 -19.96 13.49 8.48
C PRO A 183 -21.37 13.53 9.09
N GLY A 184 -22.35 12.94 8.39
CA GLY A 184 -23.78 13.04 8.71
C GLY A 184 -24.05 12.80 10.21
N GLY A 185 -24.43 13.87 10.91
CA GLY A 185 -24.63 13.87 12.36
C GLY A 185 -24.35 15.19 13.10
N ALA A 186 -23.97 16.27 12.39
CA ALA A 186 -23.71 17.58 13.02
C ALA A 186 -24.98 18.25 13.61
N PRO A 187 -24.85 19.04 14.68
CA PRO A 187 -25.98 19.67 15.40
C PRO A 187 -26.80 20.62 14.51
N SER A 188 -28.05 20.88 14.89
CA SER A 188 -28.91 21.89 14.24
C SER A 188 -28.27 23.28 14.35
N GLY A 189 -27.84 23.87 13.24
CA GLY A 189 -27.24 25.21 13.22
C GLY A 189 -26.52 25.55 11.91
N PHE A 190 -25.97 26.76 11.86
CA PHE A 190 -25.12 27.24 10.77
C PHE A 190 -23.68 27.34 11.23
N VAL A 191 -22.75 27.04 10.33
CA VAL A 191 -21.30 27.19 10.52
C VAL A 191 -20.70 28.01 9.38
N ASP A 192 -19.62 28.70 9.69
CA ASP A 192 -18.79 29.35 8.67
C ASP A 192 -17.88 28.29 8.02
N ALA A 193 -17.93 28.19 6.69
CA ALA A 193 -17.15 27.24 5.90
C ALA A 193 -16.51 27.92 4.69
N LEU A 194 -15.33 27.48 4.32
CA LEU A 194 -14.57 28.02 3.19
C LEU A 194 -15.07 27.42 1.88
N ALA A 195 -15.47 28.26 0.93
CA ALA A 195 -15.94 27.83 -0.38
C ALA A 195 -14.76 27.45 -1.28
N MET A 196 -14.57 26.16 -1.54
CA MET A 196 -13.45 25.67 -2.34
C MET A 196 -13.82 24.49 -3.24
N PRO A 197 -13.16 24.35 -4.40
CA PRO A 197 -13.24 23.13 -5.19
C PRO A 197 -12.59 21.98 -4.40
N HIS A 198 -13.35 20.93 -4.12
CA HIS A 198 -12.83 19.69 -3.58
C HIS A 198 -13.44 18.47 -4.29
N PRO A 199 -12.77 17.31 -4.34
CA PRO A 199 -13.38 16.10 -4.90
C PRO A 199 -14.66 15.72 -4.14
N THR A 200 -15.76 15.45 -4.86
CA THR A 200 -17.05 14.99 -4.35
C THR A 200 -17.05 13.49 -3.99
N SER A 201 -15.93 12.99 -3.47
CA SER A 201 -15.84 11.61 -3.03
C SER A 201 -16.78 11.37 -1.85
N PRO A 202 -17.54 10.26 -1.83
CA PRO A 202 -18.32 9.86 -0.67
C PRO A 202 -17.45 9.35 0.50
N GLN A 203 -16.13 9.24 0.30
CA GLN A 203 -15.19 8.73 1.28
C GLN A 203 -14.35 9.86 1.89
N GLY A 204 -14.38 9.93 3.22
CA GLY A 204 -13.62 10.88 4.03
C GLY A 204 -14.26 12.26 4.18
N THR A 205 -13.59 13.13 4.92
CA THR A 205 -14.01 14.51 5.16
C THR A 205 -12.89 15.45 4.76
N TRP A 206 -13.25 16.51 4.03
CA TRP A 206 -12.32 17.55 3.61
C TRP A 206 -12.30 18.71 4.61
N ASP A 207 -11.11 19.24 4.91
CA ASP A 207 -10.91 20.46 5.71
C ASP A 207 -9.80 21.34 5.10
N TRP A 208 -9.85 22.64 5.39
CA TRP A 208 -8.78 23.58 5.08
C TRP A 208 -7.84 23.69 6.28
N ALA A 209 -6.53 23.73 6.03
CA ALA A 209 -5.55 24.08 7.03
C ALA A 209 -4.60 25.15 6.52
N GLU A 210 -4.43 26.20 7.31
CA GLU A 210 -3.48 27.28 7.03
C GLU A 210 -2.67 27.61 8.28
N LEU A 211 -1.47 28.14 8.05
CA LEU A 211 -0.59 28.56 9.13
C LEU A 211 -0.87 30.04 9.41
N VAL A 212 -1.35 30.33 10.62
CA VAL A 212 -1.72 31.69 11.06
C VAL A 212 -0.78 32.10 12.19
N VAL A 213 -0.25 33.31 12.09
CA VAL A 213 0.46 33.97 13.19
C VAL A 213 -0.58 34.75 14.00
N PRO A 214 -0.84 34.41 15.27
CA PRO A 214 -1.78 35.15 16.10
C PRO A 214 -1.35 36.61 16.26
N ASP A 215 -2.32 37.52 16.29
CA ASP A 215 -2.06 38.90 16.71
C ASP A 215 -1.53 38.91 18.14
N ALA A 216 -0.41 39.58 18.37
CA ALA A 216 0.21 39.71 19.68
C ALA A 216 0.64 41.15 19.96
N PRO A 217 0.74 41.57 21.24
CA PRO A 217 1.20 42.90 21.60
C PRO A 217 2.59 43.20 21.04
N ALA A 218 2.90 44.49 20.83
CA ALA A 218 4.22 44.91 20.39
C ALA A 218 5.31 44.39 21.34
N GLY A 219 6.28 43.63 20.80
CA GLY A 219 7.35 43.00 21.55
C GLY A 219 7.14 41.52 21.90
N ALA A 220 5.97 40.94 21.59
CA ALA A 220 5.75 39.50 21.64
C ALA A 220 6.16 38.83 20.31
N ASP A 221 6.68 37.61 20.40
CA ASP A 221 7.00 36.74 19.25
C ASP A 221 6.03 35.55 19.23
N PRO A 222 4.80 35.72 18.68
CA PRO A 222 3.79 34.67 18.71
C PRO A 222 4.16 33.54 17.76
N ALA A 223 4.21 32.31 18.30
CA ALA A 223 4.45 31.13 17.48
C ALA A 223 3.31 30.92 16.46
N PRO A 224 3.64 30.58 15.20
CA PRO A 224 2.63 30.25 14.20
C PRO A 224 1.86 29.00 14.61
N ARG A 225 0.54 29.01 14.39
CA ARG A 225 -0.36 27.90 14.71
C ARG A 225 -1.16 27.47 13.48
N TRP A 226 -1.48 26.18 13.41
CA TRP A 226 -2.40 25.67 12.40
C TRP A 226 -3.83 26.08 12.74
N HIS A 227 -4.46 26.78 11.81
CA HIS A 227 -5.89 27.08 11.82
C HIS A 227 -6.61 26.13 10.87
N HIS A 228 -7.76 25.59 11.31
CA HIS A 228 -8.57 24.65 10.55
C HIS A 228 -9.95 25.22 10.29
N GLU A 229 -10.40 25.17 9.05
CA GLU A 229 -11.75 25.58 8.65
C GLU A 229 -12.44 24.45 7.90
N ALA A 230 -13.74 24.30 8.13
CA ALA A 230 -14.57 23.39 7.37
C ALA A 230 -14.71 23.92 5.93
N VAL A 231 -14.86 23.03 4.94
CA VAL A 231 -14.94 23.43 3.53
C VAL A 231 -16.27 23.02 2.91
N VAL A 232 -16.82 23.89 2.08
CA VAL A 232 -18.04 23.63 1.31
C VAL A 232 -17.74 23.75 -0.18
N GLN A 233 -18.45 22.96 -0.96
CA GLN A 233 -18.30 22.96 -2.40
C GLN A 233 -18.73 24.31 -3.00
N ILE A 234 -18.00 24.79 -4.00
CA ILE A 234 -18.39 25.96 -4.80
C ILE A 234 -19.61 25.62 -5.66
N ASP A 235 -20.46 26.61 -5.90
CA ASP A 235 -21.67 26.51 -6.73
C ASP A 235 -21.93 27.80 -7.50
N GLN A 236 -22.95 27.79 -8.35
CA GLN A 236 -23.33 28.92 -9.20
C GLN A 236 -24.39 29.84 -8.54
N THR A 237 -24.70 29.61 -7.26
CA THR A 237 -25.70 30.42 -6.56
C THR A 237 -25.07 31.72 -6.07
N ALA A 238 -25.56 32.84 -6.59
CA ALA A 238 -25.15 34.16 -6.13
C ALA A 238 -25.60 34.36 -4.67
N ARG A 239 -24.65 34.75 -3.81
CA ARG A 239 -24.89 35.07 -2.40
C ARG A 239 -24.37 36.46 -2.10
N LEU A 240 -25.19 37.27 -1.43
CA LEU A 240 -24.89 38.66 -1.09
C LEU A 240 -24.51 38.83 0.39
N ASP A 241 -24.60 37.75 1.16
CA ASP A 241 -24.32 37.65 2.60
C ASP A 241 -22.94 37.03 2.88
N GLU A 242 -22.16 36.72 1.85
CA GLU A 242 -20.79 36.22 2.00
C GLU A 242 -19.83 37.37 2.33
N ASN A 243 -18.84 37.08 3.18
CA ASN A 243 -17.69 37.97 3.31
C ASN A 243 -16.99 38.07 1.94
N GLY A 244 -16.47 39.26 1.61
CA GLY A 244 -15.77 39.50 0.35
C GLY A 244 -14.64 38.48 0.11
N PRO A 245 -14.25 38.26 -1.16
CA PRO A 245 -13.26 37.25 -1.49
C PRO A 245 -11.89 37.58 -0.87
N THR A 246 -11.28 36.56 -0.26
CA THR A 246 -9.98 36.61 0.39
C THR A 246 -9.00 35.68 -0.32
N VAL A 247 -7.74 36.09 -0.41
CA VAL A 247 -6.67 35.23 -0.91
C VAL A 247 -6.08 34.47 0.27
N ARG A 248 -6.05 33.14 0.17
CA ARG A 248 -5.53 32.24 1.21
C ARG A 248 -4.43 31.33 0.66
N THR A 249 -3.58 30.86 1.57
CA THR A 249 -2.47 29.94 1.30
C THR A 249 -2.47 28.84 2.34
N GLY A 250 -2.53 27.59 1.92
CA GLY A 250 -2.66 26.48 2.85
C GLY A 250 -2.78 25.13 2.16
N PHE A 251 -3.45 24.21 2.85
CA PHE A 251 -3.63 22.83 2.45
C PHE A 251 -5.09 22.44 2.49
N LEU A 252 -5.58 21.88 1.39
CA LEU A 252 -6.83 21.13 1.36
C LEU A 252 -6.54 19.70 1.81
N ARG A 253 -7.14 19.29 2.93
CA ARG A 253 -6.84 18.04 3.60
C ARG A 253 -7.99 17.06 3.51
N LEU A 254 -7.67 15.78 3.34
CA LEU A 254 -8.61 14.67 3.40
C LEU A 254 -8.29 13.77 4.59
N SER A 255 -9.27 13.56 5.47
CA SER A 255 -9.21 12.60 6.56
C SER A 255 -10.19 11.45 6.33
N GLY A 256 -9.83 10.22 6.71
CA GLY A 256 -10.70 9.05 6.57
C GLY A 256 -10.95 8.60 5.13
N GLY A 257 -10.12 9.04 4.18
CA GLY A 257 -10.26 8.69 2.76
C GLY A 257 -9.84 7.26 2.40
N PHE A 258 -9.17 6.54 3.30
CA PHE A 258 -8.58 5.23 3.06
C PHE A 258 -9.19 4.09 3.90
N THR A 259 -10.39 4.29 4.46
CA THR A 259 -11.05 3.26 5.27
C THR A 259 -11.45 2.06 4.40
N THR A 260 -10.79 0.93 4.61
CA THR A 260 -11.17 -0.35 4.01
C THR A 260 -12.41 -0.91 4.74
N LYS A 261 -13.45 -1.30 4.01
CA LYS A 261 -14.57 -2.08 4.57
C LYS A 261 -14.09 -3.42 5.13
#